data_AF-A0A2A3T510-F1
#
_entry.id   AF-A0A2A3T510-F1
#
_cell.length_a   1.000
_cell.length_b   1.000
_cell.length_c   1.000
_cell.angle_alpha   90.00
_cell.angle_beta   90.00
_cell.angle_gamma   90.00
#
_symmetry.space_group_name_H-M   'P 1'
#
loop_
_entity.id
_entity.type
_entity.pdbx_description
1 polymer ?
#
loop_
_entity_poly.entity_id
_entity_poly.type
_entity_poly.pdbx_seq_one_letter_code
_entity_poly.pdbx_strand_id
1 'polypeptide(L)' 'MVLDGNRRWAKRNLVMQAHGHFKGADAVENLLDWCEEFDIKIITLYVLSAENLDRKNEELDYI' A
#
# COMPACT_ATOMS: atom_id res chain seq x y z
N MET A 1 3.66 1.50 -9.80
CA MET A 1 3.63 2.50 -8.70
C MET A 1 4.19 1.87 -7.42
N VAL A 2 4.92 2.64 -6.62
CA VAL A 2 5.42 2.21 -5.30
C VAL A 2 4.46 2.74 -4.23
N LEU A 3 3.84 1.84 -3.47
CA LEU A 3 2.91 2.18 -2.39
C LEU A 3 3.67 2.51 -1.09
N ASP A 4 4.57 3.49 -1.13
CA ASP A 4 5.31 3.94 0.04
C ASP A 4 4.61 5.15 0.69
N GLY A 5 4.23 5.03 1.96
CA GLY A 5 3.61 6.13 2.71
C GLY A 5 2.62 5.70 3.77
N ASN A 6 2.06 4.49 3.67
CA ASN A 6 1.00 3.98 4.55
C ASN A 6 1.39 4.05 6.04
N ARG A 7 2.63 3.66 6.38
CA ARG A 7 3.18 3.74 7.74
C ARG A 7 3.36 5.18 8.23
N ARG A 8 3.75 6.11 7.35
CA ARG A 8 3.87 7.54 7.67
C ARG A 8 2.50 8.18 7.87
N TRP A 9 1.51 7.81 7.06
CA TRP A 9 0.13 8.26 7.18
C TRP A 9 -0.48 7.78 8.51
N ALA A 10 -0.31 6.51 8.86
CA ALA A 10 -0.81 5.96 10.12
C ALA A 10 -0.20 6.70 11.34
N LYS A 11 1.12 6.92 11.33
CA LYS A 11 1.80 7.72 12.38
C LYS A 11 1.28 9.15 12.48
N ARG A 12 1.03 9.83 11.35
CA ARG A 12 0.52 11.21 11.33
C ARG A 12 -0.91 11.32 11.82
N ASN A 13 -1.73 10.29 11.60
CA ASN A 13 -3.12 10.25 12.03
C ASN A 13 -3.31 9.57 13.40
N LEU A 14 -2.22 9.18 14.08
CA LEU A 14 -2.23 8.49 15.37
C LEU A 14 -3.10 7.22 15.37
N VAL A 15 -3.14 6.51 14.24
CA VAL A 15 -3.88 5.26 14.08
C VAL A 15 -2.92 4.07 13.97
N MET A 16 -3.46 2.87 14.20
CA MET A 16 -2.69 1.63 14.05
C MET A 16 -2.14 1.48 12.62
N GLN A 17 -0.98 0.85 12.48
CA GLN A 17 -0.33 0.65 11.17
C GLN A 17 -1.22 -0.15 10.20
N ALA A 18 -1.98 -1.11 10.70
CA ALA A 18 -3.00 -1.85 9.94
C ALA A 18 -3.99 -0.91 9.22
N HIS A 19 -4.41 0.19 9.86
CA HIS A 19 -5.27 1.20 9.23
C HIS A 19 -4.58 1.95 8.08
N GLY A 20 -3.25 2.09 8.14
CA GLY A 20 -2.45 2.60 7.04
C GLY A 20 -2.48 1.66 5.83
N HIS A 21 -2.47 0.34 6.04
CA HIS A 21 -2.57 -0.64 4.95
C HIS A 21 -3.94 -0.61 4.28
N PHE A 22 -5.04 -0.52 5.05
CA PHE A 22 -6.38 -0.34 4.50
C PHE A 22 -6.49 0.95 3.66
N LYS A 23 -5.92 2.05 4.14
CA LYS A 23 -5.86 3.30 3.35
C LYS A 23 -5.03 3.18 2.08
N GLY A 24 -3.98 2.35 2.11
CA GLY A 24 -3.23 1.98 0.92
C GLY A 24 -4.09 1.21 -0.09
N ALA A 25 -4.95 0.30 0.38
CA ALA A 25 -5.88 -0.44 -0.46
C ALA A 25 -6.92 0.49 -1.13
N ASP A 26 -7.52 1.42 -0.36
CA ASP A 26 -8.43 2.42 -0.92
C ASP A 26 -7.76 3.24 -2.04
N ALA A 27 -6.49 3.60 -1.88
CA ALA A 27 -5.74 4.34 -2.89
C ALA A 27 -5.45 3.52 -4.16
N VAL A 28 -5.27 2.20 -4.01
CA VAL A 28 -5.12 1.28 -5.14
C VAL A 28 -6.44 1.13 -5.88
N GLU A 29 -7.56 1.01 -5.18
CA GLU A 29 -8.89 0.92 -5.79
C GLU A 29 -9.18 2.14 -6.68
N ASN A 30 -8.99 3.36 -6.14
CA ASN A 30 -9.15 4.59 -6.92
C ASN A 30 -8.21 4.66 -8.15
N LEU A 31 -6.99 4.12 -8.06
CA LEU A 31 -6.08 4.06 -9.20
C LEU A 31 -6.60 3.11 -10.28
N LEU A 32 -7.11 1.95 -9.88
CA LEU A 32 -7.65 0.95 -10.81
C LEU A 32 -8.85 1.52 -11.56
N ASP A 33 -9.74 2.23 -10.87
CA ASP A 33 -10.89 2.92 -11.47
C ASP A 33 -10.44 3.92 -12.54
N TRP A 34 -9.42 4.74 -12.25
CA TRP A 34 -8.88 5.66 -13.25
C TRP A 34 -8.24 4.93 -14.42
N CYS A 35 -7.49 3.85 -14.15
CA CYS A 35 -6.86 3.09 -15.21
C CYS A 35 -7.89 2.44 -16.14
N GLU A 36 -9.04 2.02 -15.61
CA GLU A 36 -10.18 1.56 -16.40
C GLU A 36 -10.75 2.71 -17.27
N GLU A 37 -10.97 3.89 -16.68
CA GLU A 37 -11.47 5.08 -17.41
C GLU A 37 -10.55 5.51 -18.57
N PHE A 38 -9.23 5.34 -18.40
CA PHE A 38 -8.22 5.74 -19.39
C PHE A 38 -7.77 4.60 -20.35
N ASP A 39 -8.42 3.43 -20.35
CA ASP A 39 -8.03 2.23 -21.14
C ASP A 39 -6.56 1.80 -20.92
N ILE A 40 -6.05 1.92 -19.69
CA ILE A 40 -4.72 1.48 -19.32
C ILE A 40 -4.73 -0.03 -19.07
N LYS A 41 -4.13 -0.79 -20.01
CA LYS A 41 -4.21 -2.26 -20.02
C LYS A 41 -3.23 -2.98 -19.11
N ILE A 42 -2.17 -2.29 -18.67
CA ILE A 42 -1.10 -2.90 -17.87
C ILE A 42 -0.73 -1.97 -16.72
N ILE A 43 -0.85 -2.50 -15.50
CA ILE A 43 -0.47 -1.81 -14.28
C ILE A 43 0.46 -2.75 -13.52
N THR A 44 1.60 -2.22 -13.07
CA THR A 44 2.53 -2.95 -12.19
C THR A 44 2.58 -2.25 -10.84
N LEU A 45 2.07 -2.93 -9.81
CA LEU A 45 2.05 -2.48 -8.43
C LEU A 45 3.20 -3.15 -7.67
N TYR A 46 4.00 -2.34 -6.99
CA TYR A 46 5.06 -2.83 -6.12
C TYR A 46 4.57 -2.75 -4.67
N VAL A 47 3.95 -3.83 -4.20
CA VAL A 47 3.26 -3.91 -2.91
C VAL A 47 4.21 -4.35 -1.78
N LEU A 48 5.26 -5.11 -2.10
CA LEU A 48 6.22 -5.61 -1.13
C LEU A 48 7.60 -5.80 -1.77
N SER A 49 8.65 -5.34 -1.08
CA SER A 49 10.04 -5.57 -1.47
C SER A 49 10.70 -6.64 -0.60
N ALA A 50 11.67 -7.38 -1.15
CA ALA A 50 12.49 -8.32 -0.38
C ALA A 50 13.24 -7.64 0.77
N GLU A 51 13.60 -6.37 0.61
CA GLU A 51 14.24 -5.54 1.63
C GLU A 51 13.29 -5.16 2.78
N ASN A 52 11.98 -5.07 2.52
CA ASN A 52 10.97 -4.86 3.57
C ASN A 52 10.72 -6.14 4.38
N LEU A 53 10.92 -7.32 3.77
CA LEU A 53 10.79 -8.63 4.44
C LEU A 53 11.94 -8.93 5.41
N ASP A 54 13.17 -8.50 5.09
CA ASP A 54 14.34 -8.74 5.94
C ASP A 54 14.37 -7.86 7.20
N ARG A 55 13.47 -6.86 7.23
CA ARG A 55 13.30 -5.94 8.35
C ARG A 55 12.43 -6.60 9.42
N LYS A 56 13.03 -7.52 10.22
CA LYS A 56 12.42 -8.15 11.43
C LYS A 56 11.49 -7.18 12.16
N ASN A 57 10.21 -7.23 11.85
CA ASN A 57 9.13 -6.52 12.50
C ASN A 57 7.98 -7.52 12.51
N GLU A 58 7.31 -7.68 13.64
CA GLU A 58 6.16 -8.56 13.89
C GLU A 58 4.95 -8.32 12.96
N GLU A 59 5.07 -7.46 11.95
CA GLU A 59 4.02 -7.03 11.03
C GLU A 59 3.80 -7.98 9.84
N LEU A 60 4.71 -8.95 9.62
CA LEU A 60 4.59 -9.92 8.53
C LEU A 60 3.52 -10.98 8.77
N ASP A 61 3.09 -11.18 10.01
CA ASP A 61 2.05 -12.17 10.35
C ASP A 61 0.63 -11.69 10.00
N TYR A 62 0.46 -10.44 9.56
CA TYR A 62 -0.86 -9.80 9.36
C TYR A 62 -1.10 -9.26 7.94
N ILE A 63 -0.20 -9.53 6.98
CA ILE A 63 -0.38 -9.27 5.55
C ILE A 63 -0.95 -10.53 4.89
#